data_AF-A0A6J6MFW7-F1
#
_entry.id   AF-A0A6J6MFW7-F1
#
_cell.length_a   1.000
_cell.length_b   1.000
_cell.length_c   1.000
_cell.angle_alpha   90.00
_cell.angle_beta   90.00
_cell.angle_gamma   90.00
#
_symmetry.space_group_name_H-M   'P 1'
#
loop_
_entity.id
_entity.type
_entity.pdbx_description
1 polymer ?
#
loop_
_entity_poly.entity_id
_entity_poly.type
_entity_poly.pdbx_seq_one_letter_code
_entity_poly.pdbx_strand_id
1 'polypeptide(L)'
;MREALNLARNNNAVPIYNDKHAESTFTYRKTYMDPTNSSIFCTASRTVWFPDEKSYAVRTNLVGKYRLGGIAVWTFGMENIAAMSAVREIAKSIAPDQVVATISTDLEQIPYGSIVNLNASFKLPDKTPVSALNVRFEIKNSNDTNWRSISVGTTDAAGLISLPVVIGEKSSIRLVSEGSWERDEGKTAEKTISVVPKIVLPLPTSVKVGATYPITGQLFPRVAGVKLSVVQDGKPATSVTTDNNGSFTFNIAPATTGVHTYQLLMNAGPKNPAASSEIFTILVR
;
A
#
# COMPACT_ATOMS: atom_id res chain seq x y z
N MET A 1 -26.88 36.06 2.22
CA MET A 1 -25.72 36.63 2.97
C MET A 1 -25.50 38.11 2.72
N ARG A 2 -25.33 38.54 1.46
CA ARG A 2 -25.08 39.96 1.11
C ARG A 2 -26.15 40.92 1.65
N GLU A 3 -27.43 40.55 1.54
CA GLU A 3 -28.53 41.38 2.04
C GLU A 3 -28.56 41.51 3.57
N ALA A 4 -28.18 40.46 4.31
CA ALA A 4 -28.06 40.54 5.76
C ALA A 4 -26.94 41.51 6.19
N LEU A 5 -25.81 41.49 5.47
CA LEU A 5 -24.71 42.42 5.70
C LEU A 5 -25.07 43.87 5.32
N ASN A 6 -25.80 44.06 4.21
CA ASN A 6 -26.35 45.36 3.82
C ASN A 6 -27.32 45.89 4.88
N LEU A 7 -28.22 45.03 5.37
CA LEU A 7 -29.18 45.38 6.41
C LEU A 7 -28.47 45.76 7.72
N ALA A 8 -27.44 45.00 8.13
CA ALA A 8 -26.65 45.32 9.31
C ALA A 8 -25.96 46.69 9.16
N ARG A 9 -25.30 46.93 8.02
CA ARG A 9 -24.63 48.21 7.72
C ARG A 9 -25.61 49.39 7.73
N ASN A 10 -26.77 49.24 7.10
CA ASN A 10 -27.80 50.28 7.03
C ASN A 10 -28.44 50.61 8.39
N ASN A 11 -28.30 49.72 9.38
CA ASN A 11 -28.82 49.93 10.74
C ASN A 11 -27.68 50.03 11.77
N ASN A 12 -26.45 50.33 11.34
CA ASN A 12 -25.26 50.48 12.19
C ASN A 12 -25.05 49.30 13.17
N ALA A 13 -25.42 48.10 12.75
CA ALA A 13 -25.23 46.88 13.51
C ALA A 13 -24.01 46.10 12.98
N VAL A 14 -23.29 45.45 13.90
CA VAL A 14 -22.14 44.61 13.57
C VAL A 14 -22.55 43.14 13.69
N PRO A 15 -22.51 42.36 12.59
CA PRO A 15 -22.69 40.91 12.66
C PRO A 15 -21.63 40.23 13.50
N ILE A 16 -22.06 39.32 14.38
CA ILE A 16 -21.19 38.51 15.23
C ILE A 16 -21.55 37.04 15.00
N TYR A 17 -20.54 36.20 14.80
CA TYR A 17 -20.71 34.76 14.68
C TYR A 17 -21.02 34.14 16.04
N ASN A 18 -22.06 33.31 16.11
CA ASN A 18 -22.44 32.57 17.30
C ASN A 18 -22.01 31.10 17.18
N ASP A 19 -20.98 30.71 17.93
CA ASP A 19 -20.44 29.36 17.88
C ASP A 19 -21.42 28.28 18.35
N LYS A 20 -22.35 28.60 19.26
CA LYS A 20 -23.34 27.66 19.79
C LYS A 20 -24.38 27.28 18.73
N HIS A 21 -24.84 28.25 17.94
CA HIS A 21 -25.85 28.04 16.90
C HIS A 21 -25.25 27.87 15.50
N ALA A 22 -23.93 28.06 15.36
CA ALA A 22 -23.19 28.04 14.10
C ALA A 22 -23.76 29.01 13.05
N GLU A 23 -24.22 30.18 13.48
CA GLU A 23 -24.82 31.21 12.63
C GLU A 23 -24.36 32.60 13.03
N SER A 24 -24.31 33.50 12.05
CA SER A 24 -24.05 34.91 12.30
C SER A 24 -25.34 35.62 12.69
N THR A 25 -25.23 36.54 13.65
CA THR A 25 -26.37 37.28 14.18
C THR A 25 -26.04 38.74 14.41
N PHE A 26 -27.04 39.60 14.30
CA PHE A 26 -26.98 40.98 14.78
C PHE A 26 -28.35 41.42 15.27
N THR A 27 -28.35 42.41 16.16
CA THR A 27 -29.58 43.04 16.65
C THR A 27 -29.56 44.52 16.30
N TYR A 28 -30.71 45.04 15.86
CA TYR A 28 -30.90 46.45 15.59
C TYR A 28 -32.28 46.92 16.09
N ARG A 29 -32.41 48.22 16.34
CA ARG A 29 -33.69 48.84 16.70
C ARG A 29 -34.20 49.64 15.51
N LYS A 30 -35.50 49.51 15.22
CA LYS A 30 -36.16 50.29 14.19
C LYS A 30 -37.40 50.96 14.77
N THR A 31 -37.45 52.28 14.64
CA THR A 31 -38.60 53.10 15.04
C THR A 31 -39.53 53.25 13.85
N TYR A 32 -40.80 52.92 14.06
CA TYR A 32 -41.89 53.17 13.12
C TYR A 32 -42.66 54.37 13.64
N MET A 33 -42.86 55.36 12.79
CA MET A 33 -43.66 56.55 13.08
C MET A 33 -44.89 56.53 12.19
N ASP A 34 -46.03 56.96 12.71
CA ASP A 34 -47.21 57.15 11.88
C ASP A 34 -46.93 58.22 10.80
N PRO A 35 -47.25 57.96 9.51
CA PRO A 35 -46.95 58.91 8.43
C PRO A 35 -47.68 60.25 8.55
N THR A 36 -48.80 60.28 9.29
CA THR A 36 -49.68 61.43 9.45
C THR A 36 -49.58 62.07 10.84
N ASN A 37 -49.02 61.36 11.83
CA ASN A 37 -48.83 61.87 13.18
C ASN A 37 -47.53 61.38 13.82
N SER A 38 -46.49 62.23 13.79
CA SER A 38 -45.16 61.93 14.33
C SER A 38 -45.11 61.72 15.85
N SER A 39 -46.18 62.05 16.59
CA SER A 39 -46.26 61.76 18.04
C SER A 39 -46.55 60.29 18.36
N ILE A 40 -47.03 59.52 17.38
CA ILE A 40 -47.28 58.09 17.51
C ILE A 40 -46.09 57.34 16.93
N PHE A 41 -45.30 56.72 17.79
CA PHE A 41 -44.15 55.91 17.38
C PHE A 41 -44.02 54.60 18.18
N CYS A 42 -43.45 53.59 17.54
CA CYS A 42 -43.13 52.31 18.15
C CYS A 42 -41.70 51.91 17.78
N THR A 43 -40.86 51.63 18.78
CA THR A 43 -39.50 51.13 18.58
C THR A 43 -39.47 49.63 18.77
N ALA A 44 -39.23 48.88 17.68
CA ALA A 44 -39.06 47.44 17.74
C ALA A 44 -37.58 47.06 17.77
N SER A 45 -37.22 46.10 18.63
CA SER A 45 -35.92 45.43 18.59
C SER A 45 -36.02 44.19 17.71
N ARG A 46 -35.10 44.03 16.76
CA ARG A 46 -35.08 42.91 15.81
C ARG A 46 -33.73 42.21 15.87
N THR A 47 -33.76 40.89 15.99
CA THR A 47 -32.57 40.04 15.91
C THR A 47 -32.63 39.24 14.62
N VAL A 48 -31.58 39.32 13.82
CA VAL A 48 -31.45 38.62 12.55
C VAL A 48 -30.44 37.51 12.71
N TRP A 49 -30.79 36.32 12.23
CA TRP A 49 -29.90 35.17 12.13
C TRP A 49 -29.71 34.83 10.66
N PHE A 50 -28.48 34.57 10.24
CA PHE A 50 -28.20 34.20 8.88
C PHE A 50 -26.96 33.30 8.80
N PRO A 51 -26.94 32.35 7.85
CA PRO A 51 -25.76 31.55 7.60
C PRO A 51 -24.71 32.40 6.87
N ASP A 52 -23.45 32.32 7.30
CA ASP A 52 -22.28 32.84 6.58
C ASP A 52 -21.37 31.70 6.12
N GLU A 53 -20.22 32.01 5.51
CA GLU A 53 -19.25 31.00 5.07
C GLU A 53 -18.79 30.06 6.19
N LYS A 54 -18.70 30.54 7.45
CA LYS A 54 -18.35 29.70 8.60
C LYS A 54 -19.49 28.75 8.95
N SER A 55 -20.74 29.22 8.90
CA SER A 55 -21.92 28.38 9.07
C SER A 55 -21.95 27.22 8.06
N TYR A 56 -21.67 27.52 6.79
CA TYR A 56 -21.59 26.48 5.76
C TYR A 56 -20.41 25.54 5.98
N ALA A 57 -19.24 26.07 6.38
CA ALA A 57 -18.08 25.25 6.68
C ALA A 57 -18.36 24.23 7.80
N VAL A 58 -18.90 24.68 8.94
CA VAL A 58 -19.21 23.80 10.08
C VAL A 58 -20.22 22.71 9.69
N ARG A 59 -21.25 23.04 8.90
CA ARG A 59 -22.25 22.07 8.43
C ARG A 59 -21.67 21.09 7.42
N THR A 60 -20.81 21.55 6.51
CA THR A 60 -20.14 20.68 5.54
C THR A 60 -19.19 19.70 6.24
N ASN A 61 -18.52 20.13 7.32
CA ASN A 61 -17.66 19.24 8.13
C ASN A 61 -18.43 18.08 8.77
N LEU A 62 -19.76 18.19 8.93
CA LEU A 62 -20.58 17.08 9.40
C LEU A 62 -20.61 15.91 8.41
N VAL A 63 -20.41 16.17 7.11
CA VAL A 63 -20.31 15.13 6.07
C VAL A 63 -19.15 14.20 6.38
N GLY A 64 -17.95 14.75 6.58
CA GLY A 64 -16.77 13.96 6.92
C GLY A 64 -16.91 13.31 8.31
N LYS A 65 -17.39 14.06 9.29
CA LYS A 65 -17.57 13.58 10.67
C LYS A 65 -18.52 12.38 10.78
N TYR A 66 -19.64 12.42 10.06
CA TYR A 66 -20.71 11.41 10.16
C TYR A 66 -20.83 10.53 8.91
N ARG A 67 -19.87 10.59 7.98
CA ARG A 67 -19.87 9.80 6.73
C ARG A 67 -21.17 9.94 5.94
N LEU A 68 -21.69 11.16 5.83
CA LEU A 68 -22.92 11.43 5.08
C LEU A 68 -22.62 11.40 3.58
N GLY A 69 -23.63 11.06 2.76
CA GLY A 69 -23.50 11.09 1.29
C GLY A 69 -23.31 12.48 0.68
N GLY A 70 -23.40 13.54 1.50
CA GLY A 70 -23.20 14.93 1.09
C GLY A 70 -24.11 15.90 1.84
N ILE A 71 -24.19 17.13 1.33
CA ILE A 71 -25.16 18.14 1.76
C ILE A 71 -25.98 18.61 0.56
N ALA A 72 -27.25 18.95 0.82
CA ALA A 72 -28.08 19.69 -0.11
C ALA A 72 -28.40 21.05 0.52
N VAL A 73 -28.11 22.13 -0.20
CA VAL A 73 -28.35 23.51 0.25
C VAL A 73 -29.17 24.22 -0.81
N TRP A 74 -30.24 24.88 -0.38
CA TRP A 74 -31.10 25.68 -1.24
C TRP A 74 -31.08 27.12 -0.75
N THR A 75 -30.65 28.03 -1.62
CA THR A 75 -30.73 29.48 -1.38
C THR A 75 -31.23 30.14 -2.64
N PHE A 76 -32.15 31.09 -2.52
CA PHE A 76 -32.72 31.81 -3.66
C PHE A 76 -32.30 33.28 -3.59
N GLY A 77 -31.50 33.75 -4.56
CA GLY A 77 -31.13 35.17 -4.70
C GLY A 77 -30.26 35.70 -3.56
N MET A 78 -29.62 34.80 -2.81
CA MET A 78 -28.78 35.12 -1.65
C MET A 78 -27.46 34.32 -1.64
N GLU A 79 -27.07 33.78 -2.79
CA GLU A 79 -25.87 33.00 -2.99
C GLU A 79 -24.62 33.83 -2.64
N ASN A 80 -23.59 33.17 -2.10
CA ASN A 80 -22.32 33.80 -1.76
C ASN A 80 -21.18 32.92 -2.26
N ILE A 81 -20.28 33.51 -3.05
CA ILE A 81 -19.09 32.84 -3.56
C ILE A 81 -18.21 32.33 -2.41
N ALA A 82 -18.07 33.09 -1.31
CA ALA A 82 -17.26 32.66 -0.17
C ALA A 82 -17.81 31.39 0.49
N ALA A 83 -19.15 31.26 0.59
CA ALA A 83 -19.79 30.06 1.11
C ALA A 83 -19.58 28.85 0.18
N MET A 84 -19.71 29.03 -1.14
CA MET A 84 -19.44 27.97 -2.11
C MET A 84 -17.99 27.50 -2.06
N SER A 85 -17.04 28.44 -1.93
CA SER A 85 -15.62 28.11 -1.77
C SER A 85 -15.36 27.34 -0.48
N ALA A 86 -15.96 27.75 0.65
CA ALA A 86 -15.82 27.05 1.92
C ALA A 86 -16.33 25.59 1.84
N VAL A 87 -17.51 25.38 1.23
CA VAL A 87 -18.05 24.04 0.98
C VAL A 87 -17.11 23.22 0.08
N ARG A 88 -16.60 23.81 -0.99
CA ARG A 88 -15.73 23.14 -1.96
C ARG A 88 -14.40 22.70 -1.35
N GLU A 89 -13.76 23.55 -0.55
CA GLU A 89 -12.48 23.20 0.08
C GLU A 89 -12.64 22.05 1.07
N ILE A 90 -13.75 22.02 1.82
CA ILE A 90 -14.05 20.89 2.70
C ILE A 90 -14.36 19.62 1.88
N ALA A 91 -15.13 19.73 0.79
CA ALA A 91 -15.39 18.58 -0.07
C ALA A 91 -14.10 17.95 -0.61
N LYS A 92 -13.14 18.77 -1.05
CA LYS A 92 -11.80 18.30 -1.47
C LYS A 92 -10.99 17.65 -0.34
N SER A 93 -11.22 18.03 0.91
CA SER A 93 -10.54 17.42 2.06
C SER A 93 -11.15 16.09 2.50
N ILE A 94 -12.40 15.80 2.11
CA ILE A 94 -13.14 14.59 2.51
C ILE A 94 -13.10 13.52 1.42
N ALA A 95 -13.03 13.93 0.14
CA ALA A 95 -13.06 13.03 -1.00
C ALA A 95 -11.86 13.25 -1.94
N PRO A 96 -11.38 12.19 -2.64
CA PRO A 96 -11.88 10.81 -2.59
C PRO A 96 -11.53 10.09 -1.28
N ASP A 97 -12.31 9.07 -0.93
CA ASP A 97 -12.07 8.34 0.32
C ASP A 97 -10.79 7.52 0.24
N GLN A 98 -9.93 7.60 1.25
CA GLN A 98 -8.65 6.88 1.24
C GLN A 98 -8.86 5.39 1.54
N VAL A 99 -8.36 4.52 0.67
CA VAL A 99 -8.28 3.08 0.96
C VAL A 99 -7.00 2.80 1.74
N VAL A 100 -7.15 2.36 2.99
CA VAL A 100 -6.05 1.90 3.83
C VAL A 100 -5.72 0.45 3.48
N ALA A 101 -4.52 0.23 2.96
CA ALA A 101 -4.05 -1.08 2.54
C ALA A 101 -2.93 -1.58 3.47
N THR A 102 -3.03 -2.83 3.91
CA THR A 102 -1.98 -3.49 4.71
C THR A 102 -1.61 -4.84 4.11
N ILE A 103 -0.32 -5.15 4.04
CA ILE A 103 0.19 -6.45 3.63
C ILE A 103 0.51 -7.27 4.89
N SER A 104 0.10 -8.53 4.93
CA SER A 104 0.23 -9.39 6.11
C SER A 104 1.27 -10.50 5.91
N THR A 105 2.40 -10.20 5.25
CA THR A 105 3.51 -11.13 5.07
C THR A 105 4.67 -10.78 5.99
N ASP A 106 5.07 -11.76 6.81
CA ASP A 106 6.27 -11.73 7.64
C ASP A 106 7.49 -12.29 6.92
N LEU A 107 7.30 -12.92 5.76
CA LEU A 107 8.36 -13.54 4.97
C LEU A 107 9.41 -12.51 4.54
N GLU A 108 10.65 -12.71 4.96
CA GLU A 108 11.83 -11.97 4.49
C GLU A 108 12.57 -12.72 3.39
N GLN A 109 12.46 -14.05 3.40
CA GLN A 109 13.11 -14.95 2.45
C GLN A 109 12.18 -16.08 2.04
N ILE A 110 12.29 -16.50 0.78
CA ILE A 110 11.50 -17.60 0.22
C ILE A 110 12.38 -18.49 -0.66
N PRO A 111 12.14 -19.81 -0.72
CA PRO A 111 12.87 -20.69 -1.64
C PRO A 111 12.60 -20.35 -3.10
N TYR A 112 13.62 -20.49 -3.96
CA TYR A 112 13.42 -20.31 -5.39
C TYR A 112 12.37 -21.28 -5.94
N GLY A 113 11.41 -20.73 -6.70
CA GLY A 113 10.33 -21.48 -7.34
C GLY A 113 9.18 -21.88 -6.41
N SER A 114 9.21 -21.48 -5.14
CA SER A 114 8.06 -21.69 -4.24
C SER A 114 6.92 -20.72 -4.57
N ILE A 115 5.69 -21.21 -4.49
CA ILE A 115 4.49 -20.36 -4.53
C ILE A 115 4.28 -19.76 -3.15
N VAL A 116 4.10 -18.44 -3.11
CA VAL A 116 3.84 -17.66 -1.89
C VAL A 116 2.48 -17.01 -2.03
N ASN A 117 1.63 -17.18 -1.01
CA ASN A 117 0.36 -16.48 -0.94
C ASN A 117 0.59 -15.11 -0.28
N LEU A 118 0.50 -14.05 -1.07
CA LEU A 118 0.54 -12.69 -0.56
C LEU A 118 -0.84 -12.28 -0.10
N ASN A 119 -0.95 -12.08 1.21
CA ASN A 119 -2.19 -11.69 1.85
C ASN A 119 -2.17 -10.19 2.13
N ALA A 120 -3.28 -9.51 1.84
CA ALA A 120 -3.46 -8.10 2.12
C ALA A 120 -4.90 -7.76 2.50
N SER A 121 -5.07 -6.64 3.18
CA SER A 121 -6.36 -6.08 3.59
C SER A 121 -6.51 -4.67 3.04
N PHE A 122 -7.66 -4.38 2.44
CA PHE A 122 -8.04 -3.07 1.91
C PHE A 122 -9.34 -2.63 2.58
N LYS A 123 -9.24 -1.60 3.42
CA LYS A 123 -10.33 -1.10 4.26
C LYS A 123 -10.37 0.42 4.23
N LEU A 124 -11.51 1.00 4.55
CA LEU A 124 -11.60 2.43 4.83
C LEU A 124 -10.93 2.75 6.19
N PRO A 125 -10.66 4.04 6.50
CA PRO A 125 -10.00 4.42 7.76
C PRO A 125 -10.80 4.04 9.01
N ASP A 126 -12.11 3.86 8.88
CA ASP A 126 -13.01 3.36 9.93
C ASP A 126 -13.04 1.82 10.05
N LYS A 127 -12.15 1.13 9.30
CA LYS A 127 -12.02 -0.33 9.20
C LYS A 127 -13.16 -1.03 8.46
N THR A 128 -14.04 -0.30 7.79
CA THR A 128 -15.05 -0.90 6.92
C THR A 128 -14.38 -1.61 5.74
N PRO A 129 -14.70 -2.88 5.46
CA PRO A 129 -14.10 -3.61 4.35
C PRO A 129 -14.51 -3.04 2.99
N VAL A 130 -13.59 -3.05 2.03
CA VAL A 130 -13.89 -2.71 0.64
C VAL A 130 -13.92 -3.99 -0.18
N SER A 131 -15.12 -4.46 -0.53
CA SER A 131 -15.32 -5.68 -1.30
C SER A 131 -15.22 -5.44 -2.81
N ALA A 132 -14.84 -6.48 -3.55
CA ALA A 132 -14.74 -6.48 -5.02
C ALA A 132 -13.84 -5.35 -5.58
N LEU A 133 -12.85 -4.92 -4.79
CA LEU A 133 -11.88 -3.91 -5.18
C LEU A 133 -10.81 -4.58 -6.04
N ASN A 134 -10.58 -4.07 -7.24
CA ASN A 134 -9.48 -4.51 -8.09
C ASN A 134 -8.14 -4.10 -7.47
N VAL A 135 -7.24 -5.07 -7.33
CA VAL A 135 -5.92 -4.91 -6.73
C VAL A 135 -4.88 -5.51 -7.67
N ARG A 136 -3.83 -4.75 -7.95
CA ARG A 136 -2.65 -5.19 -8.69
C ARG A 136 -1.49 -5.47 -7.75
N PHE A 137 -0.82 -6.60 -7.97
CA PHE A 137 0.44 -6.92 -7.36
C PHE A 137 1.56 -6.32 -8.21
N GLU A 138 2.33 -5.42 -7.60
CA GLU A 138 3.46 -4.76 -8.22
C GLU A 138 4.78 -5.26 -7.62
N ILE A 139 5.78 -5.45 -8.49
CA ILE A 139 7.13 -5.84 -8.10
C ILE A 139 8.15 -4.89 -8.73
N LYS A 140 9.26 -4.68 -8.05
CA LYS A 140 10.42 -3.91 -8.52
C LYS A 140 11.67 -4.67 -8.12
N ASN A 141 12.47 -5.12 -9.09
CA ASN A 141 13.70 -5.82 -8.78
C ASN A 141 14.77 -4.85 -8.27
N SER A 142 15.83 -5.40 -7.67
CA SER A 142 16.90 -4.60 -7.02
C SER A 142 17.56 -3.54 -7.93
N ASN A 143 17.54 -3.73 -9.26
CA ASN A 143 18.12 -2.79 -10.23
C ASN A 143 17.07 -1.99 -11.02
N ASP A 144 15.78 -2.25 -10.81
CA ASP A 144 14.71 -1.59 -11.55
C ASP A 144 14.30 -0.29 -10.84
N THR A 145 14.06 0.76 -11.62
CA THR A 145 13.51 2.02 -11.11
C THR A 145 11.98 2.05 -11.17
N ASN A 146 11.39 1.25 -12.06
CA ASN A 146 9.96 1.23 -12.33
C ASN A 146 9.28 0.00 -11.70
N TRP A 147 8.07 0.21 -11.19
CA TRP A 147 7.18 -0.86 -10.75
C TRP A 147 6.55 -1.55 -11.97
N ARG A 148 6.47 -2.87 -11.94
CA ARG A 148 5.74 -3.67 -12.93
C ARG A 148 4.59 -4.42 -12.27
N SER A 149 3.42 -4.43 -12.91
CA SER A 149 2.29 -5.27 -12.50
C SER A 149 2.49 -6.69 -13.01
N ILE A 150 2.36 -7.68 -12.13
CA ILE A 150 2.57 -9.11 -12.46
C ILE A 150 1.29 -9.93 -12.32
N SER A 151 0.41 -9.51 -11.42
CA SER A 151 -0.85 -10.20 -11.17
C SER A 151 -1.91 -9.21 -10.72
N VAL A 152 -3.16 -9.58 -10.92
CA VAL A 152 -4.33 -8.82 -10.47
C VAL A 152 -5.28 -9.76 -9.74
N GLY A 153 -6.04 -9.22 -8.80
CA GLY A 153 -7.14 -9.93 -8.18
C GLY A 153 -8.14 -8.96 -7.56
N THR A 154 -9.14 -9.51 -6.92
CA THR A 154 -10.21 -8.74 -6.28
C THR A 154 -10.28 -9.06 -4.79
N THR A 155 -10.67 -8.08 -3.99
CA THR A 155 -10.93 -8.29 -2.57
C THR A 155 -12.25 -9.04 -2.36
N ASP A 156 -12.30 -9.86 -1.32
CA ASP A 156 -13.50 -10.55 -0.86
C ASP A 156 -14.44 -9.62 -0.06
N ALA A 157 -15.54 -10.17 0.46
CA ALA A 157 -16.50 -9.43 1.28
C ALA A 157 -15.91 -8.87 2.58
N ALA A 158 -14.79 -9.43 3.07
CA ALA A 158 -14.07 -8.95 4.25
C ALA A 158 -12.98 -7.90 3.90
N GLY A 159 -12.87 -7.51 2.62
CA GLY A 159 -11.85 -6.59 2.13
C GLY A 159 -10.46 -7.22 2.11
N LEU A 160 -10.37 -8.54 2.10
CA LEU A 160 -9.12 -9.29 2.08
C LEU A 160 -8.84 -9.83 0.68
N ILE A 161 -7.56 -10.02 0.37
CA ILE A 161 -7.12 -10.67 -0.86
C ILE A 161 -5.94 -11.61 -0.56
N SER A 162 -5.90 -12.74 -1.25
CA SER A 162 -4.77 -13.68 -1.23
C SER A 162 -4.35 -13.97 -2.67
N LEU A 163 -3.13 -13.60 -3.03
CA LEU A 163 -2.58 -13.78 -4.38
C LEU A 163 -1.43 -14.80 -4.35
N PRO A 164 -1.54 -15.94 -5.04
CA PRO A 164 -0.42 -16.84 -5.23
C PRO A 164 0.56 -16.25 -6.23
N VAL A 165 1.82 -16.08 -5.83
CA VAL A 165 2.90 -15.53 -6.68
C VAL A 165 4.18 -16.34 -6.57
N VAL A 166 5.01 -16.26 -7.61
CA VAL A 166 6.37 -16.79 -7.60
C VAL A 166 7.33 -15.62 -7.86
N ILE A 167 8.37 -15.52 -7.04
CA ILE A 167 9.38 -14.46 -7.14
C ILE A 167 10.73 -15.14 -7.44
N GLY A 168 11.41 -14.68 -8.49
CA GLY A 168 12.61 -15.32 -9.01
C GLY A 168 13.94 -14.75 -8.51
N GLU A 169 13.93 -13.54 -7.95
CA GLU A 169 15.12 -12.86 -7.43
C GLU A 169 14.74 -11.88 -6.31
N LYS A 170 15.72 -11.27 -5.65
CA LYS A 170 15.46 -10.25 -4.63
C LYS A 170 14.74 -9.02 -5.22
N SER A 171 13.54 -8.77 -4.70
CA SER A 171 12.65 -7.72 -5.18
C SER A 171 11.89 -7.03 -4.05
N SER A 172 11.52 -5.77 -4.29
CA SER A 172 10.52 -5.06 -3.50
C SER A 172 9.14 -5.31 -4.08
N ILE A 173 8.16 -5.57 -3.22
CA ILE A 173 6.79 -5.86 -3.58
C ILE A 173 5.82 -4.91 -2.87
N ARG A 174 4.67 -4.68 -3.50
CA ARG A 174 3.51 -4.03 -2.89
C ARG A 174 2.23 -4.45 -3.61
N LEU A 175 1.08 -4.26 -2.96
CA LEU A 175 -0.23 -4.35 -3.59
C LEU A 175 -0.83 -2.95 -3.67
N VAL A 176 -1.46 -2.66 -4.79
CA VAL A 176 -2.08 -1.36 -5.06
C VAL A 176 -3.51 -1.58 -5.53
N SER A 177 -4.47 -0.90 -4.93
CA SER A 177 -5.84 -0.91 -5.45
C SER A 177 -6.02 0.10 -6.57
N GLU A 178 -6.97 -0.18 -7.46
CA GLU A 178 -7.43 0.80 -8.43
C GLU A 178 -8.13 1.97 -7.72
N GLY A 179 -7.83 3.18 -8.17
CA GLY A 179 -8.51 4.40 -7.75
C GLY A 179 -9.81 4.58 -8.55
N SER A 180 -10.72 5.38 -8.01
CA SER A 180 -11.96 5.79 -8.65
C SER A 180 -12.29 7.23 -8.29
N TRP A 181 -13.33 7.79 -8.88
CA TRP A 181 -13.84 9.09 -8.45
C TRP A 181 -14.24 9.12 -6.96
N GLU A 182 -14.67 7.97 -6.42
CA GLU A 182 -15.13 7.85 -5.05
C GLU A 182 -14.00 7.56 -4.05
N ARG A 183 -12.90 6.97 -4.53
CA ARG A 183 -11.84 6.43 -3.66
C ARG A 183 -10.45 6.60 -4.25
N ASP A 184 -9.51 7.04 -3.43
CA ASP A 184 -8.10 7.08 -3.79
C ASP A 184 -7.53 5.66 -3.84
N GLU A 185 -6.42 5.51 -4.58
CA GLU A 185 -5.65 4.26 -4.59
C GLU A 185 -5.12 3.94 -3.17
N GLY A 186 -5.39 2.72 -2.70
CA GLY A 186 -4.75 2.17 -1.51
C GLY A 186 -3.45 1.47 -1.87
N LYS A 187 -2.37 1.79 -1.16
CA LYS A 187 -1.03 1.20 -1.35
C LYS A 187 -0.57 0.53 -0.07
N THR A 188 -0.21 -0.74 -0.14
CA THR A 188 0.43 -1.40 1.00
C THR A 188 1.84 -0.83 1.22
N ALA A 189 2.38 -1.01 2.42
CA ALA A 189 3.81 -0.80 2.66
C ALA A 189 4.65 -1.65 1.69
N GLU A 190 5.79 -1.11 1.27
CA GLU A 190 6.75 -1.84 0.45
C GLU A 190 7.45 -2.89 1.31
N LYS A 191 7.50 -4.13 0.83
CA LYS A 191 8.23 -5.22 1.49
C LYS A 191 9.30 -5.74 0.55
N THR A 192 10.53 -5.88 1.05
CA THR A 192 11.61 -6.52 0.30
C THR A 192 11.65 -8.00 0.66
N ILE A 193 11.61 -8.86 -0.36
CA ILE A 193 11.73 -10.31 -0.21
C ILE A 193 13.00 -10.77 -0.95
N SER A 194 13.81 -11.57 -0.26
CA SER A 194 14.96 -12.24 -0.87
C SER A 194 14.60 -13.67 -1.28
N VAL A 195 15.21 -14.17 -2.35
CA VAL A 195 14.93 -15.52 -2.85
C VAL A 195 16.14 -16.40 -2.61
N VAL A 196 15.99 -17.45 -1.80
CA VAL A 196 17.04 -18.42 -1.50
C VAL A 196 17.23 -19.32 -2.72
N PRO A 197 18.42 -19.30 -3.36
CA PRO A 197 18.68 -20.13 -4.54
C PRO A 197 18.58 -21.63 -4.24
N LYS A 198 18.21 -22.39 -5.25
CA LYS A 198 18.15 -23.85 -5.20
C LYS A 198 19.32 -24.45 -5.98
N ILE A 199 20.10 -25.30 -5.34
CA ILE A 199 21.19 -26.05 -5.96
C ILE A 199 20.72 -27.49 -6.16
N VAL A 200 20.72 -27.97 -7.40
CA VAL A 200 20.35 -29.34 -7.76
C VAL A 200 21.59 -30.07 -8.26
N LEU A 201 21.88 -31.23 -7.66
CA LEU A 201 23.04 -32.03 -8.00
C LEU A 201 22.66 -33.53 -8.05
N PRO A 202 22.52 -34.13 -9.23
CA PRO A 202 22.35 -35.56 -9.35
C PRO A 202 23.68 -36.27 -9.12
N LEU A 203 23.87 -36.85 -7.93
CA LEU A 203 25.01 -37.72 -7.66
C LEU A 203 24.67 -39.19 -7.93
N PRO A 204 25.60 -39.98 -8.51
CA PRO A 204 25.41 -41.42 -8.65
C PRO A 204 25.34 -42.08 -7.26
N THR A 205 24.54 -43.13 -7.13
CA THR A 205 24.36 -43.86 -5.87
C THR A 205 25.62 -44.64 -5.44
N SER A 206 26.45 -45.05 -6.41
CA SER A 206 27.74 -45.69 -6.13
C SER A 206 28.79 -45.36 -7.17
N VAL A 207 30.06 -45.29 -6.74
CA VAL A 207 31.22 -45.03 -7.58
C VAL A 207 32.40 -45.94 -7.20
N LYS A 208 33.35 -46.13 -8.12
CA LYS A 208 34.54 -46.94 -7.89
C LYS A 208 35.63 -46.11 -7.19
N VAL A 209 36.28 -46.69 -6.19
CA VAL A 209 37.44 -46.07 -5.51
C VAL A 209 38.58 -45.79 -6.49
N GLY A 210 39.22 -44.63 -6.34
CA GLY A 210 40.36 -44.20 -7.15
C GLY A 210 40.03 -43.80 -8.59
N ALA A 211 38.76 -43.84 -9.01
CA ALA A 211 38.32 -43.35 -10.32
C ALA A 211 37.78 -41.92 -10.23
N THR A 212 38.00 -41.15 -11.30
CA THR A 212 37.52 -39.78 -11.42
C THR A 212 36.15 -39.75 -12.11
N TYR A 213 35.18 -39.09 -11.48
CA TYR A 213 33.82 -38.95 -12.02
C TYR A 213 33.46 -37.47 -12.21
N PRO A 214 33.05 -37.05 -13.41
CA PRO A 214 32.50 -35.71 -13.62
C PRO A 214 31.07 -35.66 -13.09
N ILE A 215 30.83 -34.73 -12.17
CA ILE A 215 29.51 -34.47 -11.61
C ILE A 215 29.02 -33.12 -12.13
N THR A 216 27.87 -33.13 -12.79
CA THR A 216 27.21 -31.93 -13.31
C THR A 216 25.96 -31.62 -12.51
N GLY A 217 25.82 -30.38 -12.07
CA GLY A 217 24.63 -29.87 -11.39
C GLY A 217 24.20 -28.51 -11.93
N GLN A 218 23.14 -27.96 -11.33
CA GLN A 218 22.55 -26.70 -11.75
C GLN A 218 22.12 -25.84 -10.56
N LEU A 219 22.35 -24.53 -10.68
CA LEU A 219 21.89 -23.48 -9.77
C LEU A 219 20.64 -22.79 -10.35
N PHE A 220 19.67 -22.54 -9.48
CA PHE A 220 18.46 -21.78 -9.77
C PHE A 220 18.29 -20.61 -8.79
N PRO A 221 18.04 -19.37 -9.26
CA PRO A 221 17.93 -18.95 -10.66
C PRO A 221 19.23 -19.16 -11.44
N ARG A 222 19.12 -19.30 -12.76
CA ARG A 222 20.27 -19.53 -13.65
C ARG A 222 21.12 -18.26 -13.72
N VAL A 223 22.30 -18.31 -13.11
CA VAL A 223 23.21 -17.16 -13.02
C VAL A 223 24.65 -17.64 -13.19
N ALA A 224 25.42 -16.95 -14.04
CA ALA A 224 26.85 -17.20 -14.23
C ALA A 224 27.71 -16.60 -13.12
N GLY A 225 28.92 -17.13 -12.97
CA GLY A 225 29.94 -16.52 -12.13
C GLY A 225 29.71 -16.72 -10.63
N VAL A 226 28.76 -17.56 -10.22
CA VAL A 226 28.51 -17.87 -8.82
C VAL A 226 29.48 -18.96 -8.38
N LYS A 227 30.31 -18.65 -7.38
CA LYS A 227 31.24 -19.61 -6.78
C LYS A 227 30.52 -20.49 -5.77
N LEU A 228 30.56 -21.80 -5.99
CA LEU A 228 30.04 -22.84 -5.12
C LEU A 228 31.20 -23.59 -4.46
N SER A 229 31.16 -23.73 -3.14
CA SER A 229 32.12 -24.52 -2.37
C SER A 229 31.60 -25.95 -2.22
N VAL A 230 32.38 -26.93 -2.65
CA VAL A 230 32.09 -28.35 -2.47
C VAL A 230 32.69 -28.80 -1.15
N VAL A 231 31.85 -29.36 -0.29
CA VAL A 231 32.21 -29.95 1.00
C VAL A 231 32.07 -31.47 0.87
N GLN A 232 33.14 -32.20 1.22
CA GLN A 232 33.16 -33.65 1.32
C GLN A 232 33.37 -34.05 2.78
N ASP A 233 32.48 -34.87 3.33
CA ASP A 233 32.55 -35.37 4.71
C ASP A 233 32.73 -34.24 5.75
N GLY A 234 31.98 -33.15 5.54
CA GLY A 234 32.02 -31.95 6.38
C GLY A 234 33.26 -31.06 6.20
N LYS A 235 34.21 -31.43 5.33
CA LYS A 235 35.43 -30.67 5.07
C LYS A 235 35.40 -30.01 3.68
N PRO A 236 35.92 -28.79 3.53
CA PRO A 236 36.07 -28.17 2.20
C PRO A 236 36.94 -29.05 1.29
N ALA A 237 36.43 -29.37 0.10
CA ALA A 237 37.13 -30.21 -0.87
C ALA A 237 37.62 -29.40 -2.08
N THR A 238 36.70 -28.70 -2.76
CA THR A 238 37.00 -27.89 -3.94
C THR A 238 35.99 -26.76 -4.12
N SER A 239 36.13 -25.95 -5.16
CA SER A 239 35.12 -24.98 -5.56
C SER A 239 34.89 -25.01 -7.06
N VAL A 240 33.66 -24.75 -7.47
CA VAL A 240 33.24 -24.68 -8.87
C VAL A 240 32.48 -23.39 -9.11
N THR A 241 32.55 -22.86 -10.34
CA THR A 241 31.81 -21.65 -10.73
C THR A 241 30.74 -22.01 -11.74
N THR A 242 29.57 -21.39 -11.63
CA THR A 242 28.47 -21.58 -12.58
C THR A 242 28.72 -20.88 -13.93
N ASP A 243 28.25 -21.51 -15.00
CA ASP A 243 28.22 -20.94 -16.35
C ASP A 243 26.97 -20.07 -16.61
N ASN A 244 26.81 -19.58 -17.86
CA ASN A 244 25.66 -18.77 -18.29
C ASN A 244 24.30 -19.45 -18.13
N ASN A 245 24.26 -20.78 -18.02
CA ASN A 245 23.05 -21.54 -17.79
C ASN A 245 22.83 -21.91 -16.31
N GLY A 246 23.66 -21.38 -15.41
CA GLY A 246 23.69 -21.76 -14.00
C GLY A 246 24.23 -23.17 -13.79
N SER A 247 24.77 -23.82 -14.81
CA SER A 247 25.31 -25.18 -14.73
C SER A 247 26.73 -25.14 -14.20
N PHE A 248 27.13 -26.22 -13.54
CA PHE A 248 28.49 -26.38 -13.03
C PHE A 248 28.91 -27.84 -13.12
N THR A 249 30.20 -28.07 -13.33
CA THR A 249 30.77 -29.43 -13.35
C THR A 249 32.04 -29.46 -12.52
N PHE A 250 32.15 -30.44 -11.63
CA PHE A 250 33.36 -30.71 -10.87
C PHE A 250 33.66 -32.20 -10.88
N ASN A 251 34.91 -32.57 -10.64
CA ASN A 251 35.32 -33.97 -10.58
C ASN A 251 35.40 -34.44 -9.13
N ILE A 252 34.85 -35.62 -8.85
CA ILE A 252 35.12 -36.35 -7.60
C ILE A 252 36.10 -37.48 -7.88
N ALA A 253 37.03 -37.71 -6.96
CA ALA A 253 37.98 -38.82 -6.99
C ALA A 253 38.13 -39.41 -5.59
N PRO A 254 37.18 -40.25 -5.14
CA PRO A 254 37.19 -40.79 -3.78
C PRO A 254 38.39 -41.72 -3.56
N ALA A 255 39.18 -41.46 -2.51
CA ALA A 255 40.41 -42.21 -2.21
C ALA A 255 40.19 -43.42 -1.30
N THR A 256 39.06 -43.47 -0.58
CA THR A 256 38.74 -44.53 0.38
C THR A 256 37.39 -45.17 0.03
N THR A 257 37.25 -46.45 0.34
CA THR A 257 35.95 -47.13 0.28
C THR A 257 35.06 -46.72 1.46
N GLY A 258 33.75 -46.86 1.28
CA GLY A 258 32.77 -46.54 2.31
C GLY A 258 31.75 -45.50 1.88
N VAL A 259 31.06 -44.92 2.85
CA VAL A 259 29.99 -43.94 2.62
C VAL A 259 30.58 -42.54 2.74
N HIS A 260 30.48 -41.78 1.66
CA HIS A 260 30.93 -40.39 1.60
C HIS A 260 29.76 -39.43 1.40
N THR A 261 29.85 -38.26 2.01
CA THR A 261 28.84 -37.21 1.93
C THR A 261 29.35 -36.01 1.16
N TYR A 262 28.49 -35.44 0.32
CA TYR A 262 28.79 -34.26 -0.49
C TYR A 262 27.71 -33.20 -0.30
N GLN A 263 28.14 -31.96 -0.16
CA GLN A 263 27.26 -30.80 -0.11
C GLN A 263 27.90 -29.62 -0.85
N LEU A 264 27.09 -28.87 -1.58
CA LEU A 264 27.47 -27.59 -2.14
C LEU A 264 26.90 -26.43 -1.33
N LEU A 265 27.76 -25.45 -1.07
CA LEU A 265 27.46 -24.22 -0.36
C LEU A 265 27.70 -23.01 -1.26
N MET A 266 26.79 -22.05 -1.21
CA MET A 266 26.88 -20.77 -1.89
C MET A 266 26.88 -19.65 -0.87
N ASN A 267 27.84 -18.74 -0.98
CA ASN A 267 27.89 -17.55 -0.13
C ASN A 267 26.83 -16.53 -0.56
N ALA A 268 26.41 -15.68 0.38
CA ALA A 268 25.50 -14.57 0.06
C ALA A 268 26.16 -13.62 -0.95
N GLY A 269 25.37 -13.15 -1.91
CA GLY A 269 25.75 -12.16 -2.90
C GLY A 269 24.82 -10.94 -2.88
N PRO A 270 25.01 -9.99 -3.81
CA PRO A 270 24.21 -8.76 -3.86
C PRO A 270 22.72 -9.02 -4.11
N LYS A 271 22.41 -10.04 -4.92
CA LYS A 271 21.05 -10.36 -5.38
C LYS A 271 20.40 -11.53 -4.65
N ASN A 272 21.18 -12.39 -4.00
CA ASN A 272 20.70 -13.62 -3.42
C ASN A 272 21.36 -13.86 -2.04
N PRO A 273 20.63 -14.38 -1.04
CA PRO A 273 21.22 -14.83 0.22
C PRO A 273 22.07 -16.09 0.00
N ALA A 274 22.75 -16.54 1.05
CA ALA A 274 23.47 -17.81 1.03
C ALA A 274 22.50 -18.98 0.79
N ALA A 275 23.01 -20.05 0.18
CA ALA A 275 22.23 -21.27 -0.05
C ALA A 275 23.07 -22.52 0.16
N SER A 276 22.40 -23.61 0.48
CA SER A 276 22.98 -24.95 0.54
C SER A 276 22.14 -25.90 -0.32
N SER A 277 22.82 -26.86 -0.92
CA SER A 277 22.16 -28.06 -1.43
C SER A 277 21.82 -29.03 -0.29
N GLU A 278 20.99 -30.01 -0.61
CA GLU A 278 20.84 -31.21 0.21
C GLU A 278 22.19 -31.91 0.39
N ILE A 279 22.32 -32.68 1.48
CA ILE A 279 23.49 -33.54 1.68
C ILE A 279 23.25 -34.82 0.89
N PHE A 280 24.13 -35.08 -0.07
CA PHE A 280 24.08 -36.28 -0.87
C PHE A 280 25.03 -37.33 -0.33
N THR A 281 24.64 -38.59 -0.44
CA THR A 281 25.43 -39.72 0.05
C THR A 281 25.78 -40.64 -1.11
N ILE A 282 27.05 -41.03 -1.20
CA ILE A 282 27.58 -41.91 -2.24
C ILE A 282 28.27 -43.10 -1.58
N LEU A 283 27.99 -44.31 -2.07
CA LEU A 283 28.73 -45.50 -1.69
C LEU A 283 29.95 -45.70 -2.61
N VAL A 284 31.15 -45.63 -2.05
CA VAL A 284 32.41 -45.88 -2.76
C VAL A 284 32.83 -47.34 -2.56
N ARG A 285 33.00 -48.06 -3.67
CA ARG A 285 33.38 -49.48 -3.70
C ARG A 285 34.72 -49.71 -4.40
#